data_AF-A0A520IQZ3-F1
#
_entry.id   AF-A0A520IQZ3-F1
#
_cell.length_a   1.000
_cell.length_b   1.000
_cell.length_c   1.000
_cell.angle_alpha   90.00
_cell.angle_beta   90.00
_cell.angle_gamma   90.00
#
_symmetry.space_group_name_H-M   'P 1'
#
loop_
_entity.id
_entity.type
_entity.pdbx_description
1 polymer ?
#
loop_
_entity_poly.entity_id
_entity_poly.type
_entity_poly.pdbx_seq_one_letter_code
_entity_poly.pdbx_strand_id
1 'polypeptide(L)'
;MITHHPIVFKGLKKITGKTYVERVILKAIRNNIALYAIHTNLDHVKNGVNAVICDRLGLKNTKILNPKKGLLKKLVTFCPLDIAPALRNALFEAGAGSIGEYGDCSFNTKGTGTFKAGPNTDPYVGEKGVLHEEQETRIETIFPAQQERKIILALLENHPYEEVAYDIYPVENKLDTVGSGMIGWLEEGLDGTTFLKLVKERMDATVVRHTRLLPKTIRKVAVCGGSGSFLLQQAIAAGADAFVTADFKYHEFFDSEDKLVIADIGHFETEQFTSNLLIDIIQEKFPNFAIRLTEHNTNPINYFI
;
A
#
# COMPACT_ATOMS: atom_id res chain seq x y z
N MET A 1 2.23 -17.03 15.28
CA MET A 1 3.46 -16.27 15.03
C MET A 1 3.23 -15.44 13.78
N ILE A 2 3.42 -14.12 13.88
CA ILE A 2 3.36 -13.20 12.75
C ILE A 2 4.80 -12.90 12.35
N THR A 3 5.12 -12.99 11.06
CA THR A 3 6.44 -12.69 10.52
C THR A 3 6.32 -11.71 9.36
N HIS A 4 7.35 -10.89 9.15
CA HIS A 4 7.42 -10.07 7.94
C HIS A 4 7.73 -10.95 6.72
N HIS A 5 8.84 -11.70 6.81
CA HIS A 5 9.24 -12.65 5.78
C HIS A 5 8.46 -13.97 5.87
N PRO A 6 7.94 -14.48 4.74
CA PRO A 6 7.33 -15.80 4.72
C PRO A 6 8.40 -16.89 4.81
N ILE A 7 8.29 -17.80 5.78
CA ILE A 7 9.20 -18.94 5.91
C ILE A 7 9.10 -19.89 4.70
N VAL A 8 7.93 -19.96 4.06
CA VAL A 8 7.69 -20.69 2.81
C VAL A 8 7.64 -19.71 1.65
N PHE A 9 8.79 -19.46 1.02
CA PHE A 9 8.88 -18.55 -0.12
C PHE A 9 8.57 -19.22 -1.47
N LYS A 10 8.89 -20.52 -1.59
CA LYS A 10 8.59 -21.35 -2.76
C LYS A 10 7.74 -22.54 -2.33
N GLY A 11 6.85 -23.00 -3.22
CA GLY A 11 5.98 -24.13 -2.94
C GLY A 11 6.77 -25.37 -2.49
N LEU A 12 6.38 -25.93 -1.34
CA LEU A 12 7.00 -27.14 -0.80
C LEU A 12 6.44 -28.38 -1.48
N LYS A 13 7.31 -29.16 -2.13
CA LYS A 13 6.92 -30.41 -2.79
C LYS A 13 6.97 -31.61 -1.85
N LYS A 14 7.71 -31.52 -0.74
CA LYS A 14 7.94 -32.58 0.25
C LYS A 14 8.19 -31.94 1.63
N ILE A 15 7.86 -32.66 2.71
CA ILE A 15 8.17 -32.26 4.09
C ILE A 15 8.81 -33.47 4.78
N THR A 16 10.14 -33.56 4.76
CA THR A 16 10.92 -34.63 5.38
C THR A 16 11.81 -34.16 6.52
N GLY A 17 11.93 -32.83 6.70
CA GLY A 17 12.80 -32.22 7.71
C GLY A 17 14.25 -32.00 7.23
N LYS A 18 14.49 -32.14 5.92
CA LYS A 18 15.83 -32.00 5.33
C LYS A 18 16.35 -30.57 5.41
N THR A 19 15.49 -29.60 5.11
CA THR A 19 15.84 -28.17 5.14
C THR A 19 15.42 -27.52 6.46
N TYR A 20 16.02 -26.36 6.79
CA TYR A 20 15.61 -25.62 7.99
C TYR A 20 14.15 -25.18 7.91
N VAL A 21 13.67 -24.77 6.73
CA VAL A 21 12.27 -24.42 6.46
C VAL A 21 11.34 -25.57 6.83
N GLU A 22 11.60 -26.78 6.32
CA GLU A 22 10.80 -27.96 6.64
C GLU A 22 10.83 -28.28 8.14
N ARG A 23 11.99 -28.14 8.81
CA ARG A 23 12.09 -28.38 10.26
C ARG A 23 11.29 -27.37 11.07
N VAL A 24 11.29 -26.10 10.69
CA VAL A 24 10.49 -25.05 11.32
C VAL A 24 9.00 -25.35 11.16
N ILE A 25 8.56 -25.75 9.98
CA ILE A 25 7.15 -26.10 9.70
C ILE A 25 6.73 -27.34 10.51
N LEU A 26 7.53 -28.40 10.49
CA LEU A 26 7.28 -29.60 11.29
C LEU A 26 7.17 -29.25 12.78
N LYS A 27 8.02 -28.35 13.29
CA LYS A 27 7.95 -27.88 14.67
C LYS A 27 6.69 -27.06 14.93
N ALA A 28 6.30 -26.16 14.03
CA ALA A 28 5.07 -25.37 14.15
C ALA A 28 3.82 -26.27 14.17
N ILE A 29 3.73 -27.25 13.26
CA ILE A 29 2.63 -28.22 13.22
C ILE A 29 2.54 -29.01 14.53
N ARG A 30 3.65 -29.59 14.99
CA ARG A 30 3.69 -30.39 16.22
C ARG A 30 3.29 -29.60 17.47
N ASN A 31 3.44 -28.28 17.46
CA ASN A 31 3.12 -27.40 18.58
C ASN A 31 1.84 -26.57 18.35
N ASN A 32 1.05 -26.88 17.31
CA ASN A 32 -0.17 -26.16 16.96
C ASN A 32 0.04 -24.63 16.79
N ILE A 33 1.19 -24.22 16.25
CA ILE A 33 1.53 -22.81 16.02
C ILE A 33 1.14 -22.41 14.59
N ALA A 34 0.18 -21.49 14.47
CA ALA A 34 -0.12 -20.84 13.21
C ALA A 34 1.00 -19.87 12.80
N LEU A 35 1.40 -19.91 11.53
CA LEU A 35 2.36 -18.99 10.92
C LEU A 35 1.64 -18.06 9.94
N TYR A 36 1.76 -16.75 10.14
CA TYR A 36 1.14 -15.73 9.31
C TYR A 36 2.21 -14.76 8.83
N ALA A 37 2.29 -14.53 7.51
CA ALA A 37 3.30 -13.67 6.92
C ALA A 37 2.68 -12.36 6.39
N ILE A 38 3.27 -11.23 6.75
CA ILE A 38 2.91 -9.88 6.30
C ILE A 38 4.13 -9.27 5.65
N HIS A 39 4.30 -9.53 4.36
CA HIS A 39 5.51 -9.25 3.60
C HIS A 39 5.35 -7.96 2.80
N THR A 40 5.42 -8.04 1.47
CA THR A 40 5.27 -6.90 0.55
C THR A 40 3.97 -6.13 0.69
N ASN A 41 2.91 -6.69 1.28
CA ASN A 41 1.72 -5.91 1.59
C ASN A 41 1.99 -4.83 2.66
N LEU A 42 2.83 -5.13 3.66
CA LEU A 42 3.25 -4.13 4.65
C LEU A 42 4.27 -3.15 4.08
N ASP A 43 5.13 -3.58 3.17
CA ASP A 43 6.09 -2.68 2.52
C ASP A 43 5.40 -1.62 1.67
N HIS A 44 4.25 -1.97 1.09
CA HIS A 44 3.57 -1.12 0.14
C HIS A 44 2.65 -0.06 0.75
N VAL A 45 2.22 -0.21 2.01
CA VAL A 45 1.26 0.74 2.60
C VAL A 45 1.97 2.00 3.13
N LYS A 46 1.29 3.15 3.05
CA LYS A 46 1.81 4.47 3.48
C LYS A 46 2.36 4.50 4.91
N ASN A 47 1.84 3.66 5.80
CA ASN A 47 2.25 3.57 7.22
C ASN A 47 3.02 2.27 7.49
N GLY A 48 3.68 1.74 6.46
CA GLY A 48 4.38 0.45 6.47
C GLY A 48 5.86 0.54 6.81
N VAL A 49 6.62 -0.47 6.38
CA VAL A 49 8.08 -0.57 6.62
C VAL A 49 8.81 0.69 6.16
N ASN A 50 8.52 1.15 4.94
CA ASN A 50 9.17 2.34 4.38
C ASN A 50 8.87 3.62 5.16
N ALA A 51 7.70 3.70 5.81
CA ALA A 51 7.34 4.85 6.66
C ALA A 51 8.20 4.89 7.91
N VAL A 52 8.43 3.73 8.52
CA VAL A 52 9.32 3.60 9.69
C VAL A 52 10.74 4.02 9.34
N ILE A 53 11.24 3.65 8.16
CA ILE A 53 12.57 4.11 7.69
C ILE A 53 12.57 5.64 7.55
N CYS A 54 11.54 6.22 6.93
CA CYS A 54 11.42 7.67 6.82
C CYS A 54 11.43 8.37 8.18
N ASP A 55 10.64 7.87 9.15
CA ASP A 55 10.54 8.43 10.49
C ASP A 55 11.86 8.34 11.26
N ARG A 56 12.54 7.18 11.17
CA ARG A 56 13.87 6.96 11.77
C ARG A 56 14.90 7.94 11.23
N LEU A 57 14.90 8.17 9.92
CA LEU A 57 15.79 9.13 9.25
C LEU A 57 15.36 10.60 9.45
N GLY A 58 14.19 10.86 10.04
CA GLY A 58 13.68 12.21 10.26
C GLY A 58 13.15 12.89 9.01
N LEU A 59 12.79 12.12 7.97
CA LEU A 59 12.28 12.66 6.71
C LEU A 59 10.88 13.26 6.91
N LYS A 60 10.66 14.42 6.29
CA LYS A 60 9.39 15.17 6.29
C LYS A 60 8.72 15.08 4.92
N ASN A 61 7.43 15.43 4.89
CA ASN A 61 6.61 15.48 3.67
C ASN A 61 6.67 14.18 2.85
N THR A 62 6.60 13.05 3.55
CA THR A 62 6.86 11.75 2.95
C THR A 62 5.69 11.30 2.08
N LYS A 63 6.02 10.61 0.98
CA LYS A 63 5.04 10.00 0.08
C LYS A 63 5.58 8.73 -0.54
N ILE A 64 4.70 7.88 -1.04
CA ILE A 64 5.08 6.68 -1.78
C ILE A 64 5.91 7.08 -3.01
N LEU A 65 7.03 6.38 -3.23
CA LEU A 65 7.94 6.65 -4.35
C LEU A 65 7.35 6.18 -5.68
N ASN A 66 6.84 4.95 -5.71
CA ASN A 66 6.22 4.36 -6.90
C ASN A 66 4.79 3.84 -6.60
N PRO A 67 3.77 4.72 -6.65
CA PRO A 67 2.38 4.34 -6.36
C PRO A 67 1.82 3.32 -7.35
N LYS A 68 1.01 2.38 -6.86
CA LYS A 68 0.38 1.34 -7.67
C LYS A 68 -0.85 1.87 -8.41
N LYS A 69 -1.01 1.40 -9.65
CA LYS A 69 -2.22 1.56 -10.47
C LYS A 69 -3.15 0.34 -10.31
N GLY A 70 -4.39 0.46 -10.79
CA GLY A 70 -5.33 -0.65 -10.87
C GLY A 70 -5.92 -1.10 -9.53
N LEU A 71 -5.72 -0.29 -8.49
CA LEU A 71 -6.31 -0.51 -7.15
C LEU A 71 -7.58 0.29 -6.93
N LEU A 72 -7.99 1.09 -7.92
CA LEU A 72 -9.16 1.95 -7.88
C LEU A 72 -10.14 1.54 -8.99
N LYS A 73 -11.42 1.70 -8.72
CA LYS A 73 -12.52 1.53 -9.66
C LYS A 73 -13.46 2.72 -9.55
N LYS A 74 -14.22 2.96 -10.61
CA LYS A 74 -15.24 4.01 -10.66
C LYS A 74 -16.62 3.37 -10.82
N LEU A 75 -17.50 3.69 -9.88
CA LEU A 75 -18.92 3.36 -9.94
C LEU A 75 -19.63 4.46 -10.73
N VAL A 76 -20.49 4.07 -11.65
CA VAL A 76 -21.50 4.93 -12.27
C VAL A 76 -22.86 4.27 -12.05
N THR A 77 -23.84 5.01 -11.52
CA THR A 77 -25.20 4.50 -11.31
C THR A 77 -26.21 5.60 -11.64
N PHE A 78 -27.46 5.21 -11.84
CA PHE A 78 -28.55 6.10 -12.24
C PHE A 78 -29.70 5.97 -11.24
N CYS A 79 -30.13 7.09 -10.67
CA CYS A 79 -31.10 7.09 -9.56
C CYS A 79 -32.08 8.26 -9.70
N PRO A 80 -33.37 8.10 -9.34
CA PRO A 80 -34.34 9.19 -9.27
C PRO A 80 -33.82 10.44 -8.54
N LEU A 81 -34.25 11.62 -9.00
CA LEU A 81 -33.71 12.90 -8.50
C LEU A 81 -33.87 13.11 -6.99
N ASP A 82 -34.97 12.63 -6.42
CA ASP A 82 -35.34 12.75 -5.01
C ASP A 82 -34.55 11.79 -4.11
N ILE A 83 -34.19 10.61 -4.61
CA ILE A 83 -33.44 9.59 -3.85
C ILE A 83 -31.92 9.75 -3.99
N ALA A 84 -31.44 10.35 -5.08
CA ALA A 84 -30.01 10.49 -5.38
C ALA A 84 -29.14 11.04 -4.23
N PRO A 85 -29.58 12.05 -3.42
CA PRO A 85 -28.80 12.50 -2.27
C PRO A 85 -28.60 11.44 -1.18
N ALA A 86 -29.66 10.68 -0.83
CA ALA A 86 -29.59 9.65 0.19
C ALA A 86 -28.70 8.49 -0.26
N LEU A 87 -28.85 8.07 -1.53
CA LEU A 87 -28.02 7.02 -2.11
C LEU A 87 -26.53 7.39 -2.09
N ARG A 88 -26.17 8.63 -2.44
CA ARG A 88 -24.77 9.09 -2.38
C ARG A 88 -24.18 8.96 -0.98
N ASN A 89 -24.91 9.40 0.05
CA ASN A 89 -24.44 9.30 1.42
C ASN A 89 -24.19 7.83 1.83
N ALA A 90 -25.08 6.92 1.47
CA ALA A 90 -24.88 5.48 1.71
C ALA A 90 -23.63 4.94 1.01
N LEU A 91 -23.36 5.37 -0.23
CA LEU A 91 -22.14 4.99 -0.96
C LEU A 91 -20.87 5.52 -0.27
N PHE A 92 -20.92 6.74 0.27
CA PHE A 92 -19.78 7.33 0.98
C PHE A 92 -19.51 6.66 2.32
N GLU A 93 -20.54 6.35 3.11
CA GLU A 93 -20.44 5.55 4.33
C GLU A 93 -19.91 4.13 4.05
N ALA A 94 -20.23 3.60 2.88
CA ALA A 94 -19.68 2.34 2.40
C ALA A 94 -18.17 2.45 2.05
N GLY A 95 -17.67 3.66 1.78
CA GLY A 95 -16.25 3.96 1.57
C GLY A 95 -15.90 4.52 0.19
N ALA A 96 -16.90 4.82 -0.65
CA ALA A 96 -16.68 5.50 -1.92
C ALA A 96 -16.36 6.99 -1.74
N GLY A 97 -15.76 7.59 -2.75
CA GLY A 97 -15.56 9.04 -2.80
C GLY A 97 -14.44 9.57 -1.90
N SER A 98 -13.57 8.72 -1.37
CA SER A 98 -12.35 9.16 -0.68
C SER A 98 -11.21 9.37 -1.68
N ILE A 99 -10.72 10.61 -1.79
CA ILE A 99 -9.62 11.02 -2.66
C ILE A 99 -8.66 11.92 -1.88
N GLY A 100 -7.51 11.37 -1.48
CA GLY A 100 -6.58 12.10 -0.61
C GLY A 100 -7.26 12.47 0.71
N GLU A 101 -7.25 13.75 1.06
CA GLU A 101 -7.88 14.29 2.28
C GLU A 101 -9.35 14.71 2.07
N TYR A 102 -9.91 14.51 0.88
CA TYR A 102 -11.30 14.82 0.58
C TYR A 102 -12.16 13.56 0.69
N GLY A 103 -13.26 13.67 1.44
CA GLY A 103 -14.33 12.68 1.51
C GLY A 103 -15.48 12.99 0.56
N ASP A 104 -16.46 12.08 0.47
CA ASP A 104 -17.76 12.31 -0.17
C ASP A 104 -17.70 12.80 -1.63
N CYS A 105 -16.63 12.45 -2.34
CA CYS A 105 -16.41 12.90 -3.71
C CYS A 105 -17.32 12.15 -4.68
N SER A 106 -18.16 12.89 -5.40
CA SER A 106 -18.91 12.38 -6.54
C SER A 106 -19.10 13.45 -7.61
N PHE A 107 -19.32 13.01 -8.85
CA PHE A 107 -19.79 13.87 -9.92
C PHE A 107 -21.21 13.47 -10.30
N ASN A 108 -22.07 14.46 -10.58
CA ASN A 108 -23.50 14.24 -10.77
C ASN A 108 -23.99 15.00 -11.99
N THR A 109 -24.73 14.31 -12.86
CA THR A 109 -25.39 14.92 -14.03
C THR A 109 -26.84 14.48 -14.09
N LYS A 110 -27.76 15.41 -14.30
CA LYS A 110 -29.16 15.08 -14.57
C LYS A 110 -29.32 14.63 -16.02
N GLY A 111 -30.15 13.64 -16.25
CA GLY A 111 -30.48 13.13 -17.58
C GLY A 111 -31.81 12.41 -17.60
N THR A 112 -32.16 11.89 -18.77
CA THR A 112 -33.37 11.08 -18.97
C THR A 112 -32.95 9.63 -19.19
N GLY A 113 -33.37 8.74 -18.30
CA GLY A 113 -33.30 7.30 -18.49
C GLY A 113 -34.52 6.80 -19.26
N THR A 114 -34.36 5.77 -20.10
CA THR A 114 -35.49 5.12 -20.77
C THR A 114 -35.45 3.62 -20.55
N PHE A 115 -36.60 3.03 -20.26
CA PHE A 115 -36.72 1.59 -20.06
C PHE A 115 -38.14 1.12 -20.34
N LYS A 116 -38.27 -0.20 -20.55
CA LYS A 116 -39.56 -0.86 -20.77
C LYS A 116 -39.69 -2.01 -19.79
N ALA A 117 -40.57 -1.86 -18.81
CA ALA A 117 -40.81 -2.88 -17.79
C ALA A 117 -41.34 -4.18 -18.42
N GLY A 118 -40.80 -5.32 -17.98
CA GLY A 118 -41.22 -6.64 -18.44
C GLY A 118 -42.54 -7.10 -17.81
N PRO A 119 -43.11 -8.22 -18.26
CA PRO A 119 -44.34 -8.75 -17.66
C PRO A 119 -44.16 -9.16 -16.18
N ASN A 120 -42.96 -9.60 -15.80
CA ASN A 120 -42.64 -10.15 -14.47
C ASN A 120 -41.94 -9.17 -13.52
N THR A 121 -41.88 -7.87 -13.83
CA THR A 121 -41.22 -6.86 -12.98
C THR A 121 -42.22 -6.21 -12.02
N ASP A 122 -41.79 -5.52 -10.97
CA ASP A 122 -42.62 -4.57 -10.21
C ASP A 122 -41.96 -3.18 -10.24
N PRO A 123 -42.18 -2.40 -11.32
CA PRO A 123 -41.41 -1.18 -11.54
C PRO A 123 -41.79 -0.11 -10.51
N TYR A 124 -40.77 0.49 -9.87
CA TYR A 124 -40.94 1.63 -8.95
C TYR A 124 -41.66 2.81 -9.63
N VAL A 125 -41.36 3.05 -10.92
CA VAL A 125 -42.02 4.03 -11.80
C VAL A 125 -42.23 3.44 -13.20
N GLY A 126 -43.28 3.89 -13.88
CA GLY A 126 -43.66 3.42 -15.22
C GLY A 126 -44.61 2.22 -15.23
N GLU A 127 -45.07 1.84 -16.43
CA GLU A 127 -46.05 0.76 -16.63
C GLU A 127 -45.46 -0.44 -17.39
N LYS A 128 -45.92 -1.65 -17.06
CA LYS A 128 -45.50 -2.89 -17.71
C LYS A 128 -45.79 -2.86 -19.21
N GLY A 129 -44.79 -3.20 -20.02
CA GLY A 129 -44.94 -3.28 -21.46
C GLY A 129 -45.03 -1.93 -22.19
N VAL A 130 -44.87 -0.81 -21.48
CA VAL A 130 -44.85 0.56 -22.04
C VAL A 130 -43.44 1.15 -21.87
N LEU A 131 -42.96 1.88 -22.88
CA LEU A 131 -41.70 2.62 -22.75
C LEU A 131 -41.91 3.78 -21.79
N HIS A 132 -41.10 3.86 -20.74
CA HIS A 132 -41.10 4.92 -19.74
C HIS A 132 -39.85 5.78 -19.89
N GLU A 133 -40.00 7.08 -19.67
CA GLU A 133 -38.89 8.03 -19.56
C GLU A 133 -38.87 8.59 -18.13
N GLU A 134 -37.73 8.53 -17.45
CA GLU A 134 -37.60 9.00 -16.08
C GLU A 134 -36.47 10.03 -15.94
N GLN A 135 -36.68 11.05 -15.09
CA GLN A 135 -35.63 12.00 -14.78
C GLN A 135 -34.70 11.42 -13.72
N GLU A 136 -33.43 11.23 -14.07
CA GLU A 136 -32.47 10.55 -13.22
C GLU A 136 -31.21 11.39 -13.00
N THR A 137 -30.55 11.14 -11.87
CA THR A 137 -29.19 11.60 -11.62
C THR A 137 -28.24 10.47 -11.95
N ARG A 138 -27.36 10.70 -12.92
CA ARG A 138 -26.15 9.90 -13.12
C ARG A 138 -25.14 10.27 -12.04
N ILE A 139 -24.88 9.36 -11.12
CA ILE A 139 -23.94 9.52 -10.01
C ILE A 139 -22.66 8.77 -10.36
N GLU A 140 -21.51 9.43 -10.21
CA GLU A 140 -20.21 8.81 -10.40
C GLU A 140 -19.31 9.01 -9.19
N THR A 141 -18.66 7.95 -8.71
CA THR A 141 -17.71 8.03 -7.60
C THR A 141 -16.60 6.99 -7.73
N ILE A 142 -15.42 7.30 -7.21
CA ILE A 142 -14.25 6.41 -7.22
C ILE A 142 -14.14 5.68 -5.88
N PHE A 143 -13.64 4.45 -5.88
CA PHE A 143 -13.46 3.68 -4.65
C PHE A 143 -12.32 2.65 -4.78
N PRO A 144 -11.72 2.18 -3.66
CA PRO A 144 -10.74 1.10 -3.69
C PRO A 144 -11.33 -0.24 -4.13
N ALA A 145 -10.66 -0.97 -5.01
CA ALA A 145 -11.17 -2.21 -5.57
C ALA A 145 -11.54 -3.27 -4.50
N GLN A 146 -10.87 -3.28 -3.34
CA GLN A 146 -11.20 -4.20 -2.25
C GLN A 146 -12.55 -3.91 -1.58
N GLN A 147 -13.06 -2.69 -1.72
CA GLN A 147 -14.34 -2.27 -1.14
C GLN A 147 -15.54 -2.54 -2.07
N GLU A 148 -15.32 -3.01 -3.29
CA GLU A 148 -16.37 -3.19 -4.31
C GLU A 148 -17.61 -3.89 -3.78
N ARG A 149 -17.46 -5.05 -3.14
CA ARG A 149 -18.59 -5.79 -2.58
C ARG A 149 -19.40 -4.95 -1.59
N LYS A 150 -18.73 -4.19 -0.71
CA LYS A 150 -19.39 -3.33 0.27
C LYS A 150 -20.11 -2.17 -0.42
N ILE A 151 -19.50 -1.56 -1.43
CA ILE A 151 -20.10 -0.46 -2.22
C ILE A 151 -21.33 -0.95 -2.99
N ILE A 152 -21.24 -2.11 -3.66
CA ILE A 152 -22.36 -2.67 -4.42
C ILE A 152 -23.51 -3.07 -3.49
N LEU A 153 -23.24 -3.67 -2.33
CA LEU A 153 -24.30 -3.96 -1.36
C LEU A 153 -24.99 -2.68 -0.90
N ALA A 154 -24.23 -1.63 -0.54
CA ALA A 154 -24.81 -0.36 -0.15
C ALA A 154 -25.62 0.30 -1.28
N LEU A 155 -25.17 0.18 -2.53
CA LEU A 155 -25.93 0.62 -3.70
C LEU A 155 -27.28 -0.11 -3.77
N LEU A 156 -27.28 -1.44 -3.79
CA LEU A 156 -28.48 -2.25 -3.97
C LEU A 156 -29.48 -2.10 -2.81
N GLU A 157 -29.00 -1.98 -1.57
CA GLU A 157 -29.86 -1.84 -0.39
C GLU A 157 -30.52 -0.44 -0.29
N ASN A 158 -29.94 0.58 -0.93
CA ASN A 158 -30.41 1.97 -0.84
C ASN A 158 -30.96 2.52 -2.16
N HIS A 159 -31.08 1.67 -3.19
CA HIS A 159 -31.69 2.03 -4.46
C HIS A 159 -33.20 1.77 -4.44
N PRO A 160 -34.05 2.64 -5.00
CA PRO A 160 -35.50 2.43 -5.01
C PRO A 160 -35.94 1.37 -6.04
N TYR A 161 -35.10 1.05 -7.01
CA TYR A 161 -35.41 0.08 -8.06
C TYR A 161 -35.05 -1.34 -7.65
N GLU A 162 -35.90 -2.30 -8.03
CA GLU A 162 -35.65 -3.74 -7.88
C GLU A 162 -34.38 -4.18 -8.64
N GLU A 163 -34.24 -3.71 -9.88
CA GLU A 163 -33.10 -4.00 -10.74
C GLU A 163 -32.30 -2.72 -10.97
N VAL A 164 -31.14 -2.61 -10.33
CA VAL A 164 -30.32 -1.40 -10.33
C VAL A 164 -29.34 -1.40 -11.49
N ALA A 165 -29.42 -0.39 -12.35
CA ALA A 165 -28.45 -0.18 -13.43
C ALA A 165 -27.20 0.53 -12.91
N TYR A 166 -26.04 -0.12 -13.04
CA TYR A 166 -24.75 0.46 -12.69
C TYR A 166 -23.61 -0.11 -13.52
N ASP A 167 -22.55 0.68 -13.67
CA ASP A 167 -21.31 0.31 -14.33
C ASP A 167 -20.12 0.40 -13.36
N ILE A 168 -19.17 -0.51 -13.54
CA ILE A 168 -17.89 -0.52 -12.82
C ILE A 168 -16.76 -0.42 -13.82
N TYR A 169 -16.07 0.72 -13.81
CA TYR A 169 -14.93 0.96 -14.67
C TYR A 169 -13.62 0.74 -13.92
N PRO A 170 -12.69 -0.09 -14.43
CA PRO A 170 -11.32 -0.06 -13.96
C PRO A 170 -10.70 1.29 -14.36
N VAL A 171 -9.94 1.90 -13.45
CA VAL A 171 -9.25 3.16 -13.73
C VAL A 171 -7.75 3.02 -13.49
N GLU A 172 -6.96 3.71 -14.32
CA GLU A 172 -5.50 3.71 -14.19
C GLU A 172 -4.96 4.65 -13.11
N ASN A 173 -5.85 5.35 -12.40
CA ASN A 173 -5.49 6.23 -11.30
C ASN A 173 -4.58 5.50 -10.31
N LYS A 174 -3.57 6.22 -9.85
CA LYS A 174 -2.66 5.75 -8.82
C LYS A 174 -3.33 5.90 -7.46
N LEU A 175 -3.12 4.92 -6.59
CA LEU A 175 -3.46 5.04 -5.18
C LEU A 175 -2.22 5.48 -4.41
N ASP A 176 -2.15 6.75 -4.05
CA ASP A 176 -0.94 7.36 -3.46
C ASP A 176 -0.61 6.86 -2.05
N THR A 177 -1.50 6.08 -1.44
CA THR A 177 -1.28 5.41 -0.15
C THR A 177 -0.72 4.00 -0.28
N VAL A 178 -0.58 3.47 -1.51
CA VAL A 178 -0.10 2.11 -1.77
C VAL A 178 0.91 2.08 -2.92
N GLY A 179 2.14 1.65 -2.65
CA GLY A 179 3.16 1.41 -3.66
C GLY A 179 4.54 1.19 -3.08
N SER A 180 5.54 1.04 -3.95
CA SER A 180 6.87 0.60 -3.53
C SER A 180 7.77 1.79 -3.18
N GLY A 181 8.49 1.67 -2.07
CA GLY A 181 9.39 2.69 -1.55
C GLY A 181 8.69 3.96 -1.11
N MET A 182 9.44 4.83 -0.44
CA MET A 182 8.99 6.17 -0.06
C MET A 182 10.06 7.21 -0.39
N ILE A 183 9.64 8.47 -0.46
CA ILE A 183 10.53 9.60 -0.64
C ILE A 183 10.10 10.73 0.29
N GLY A 184 11.08 11.40 0.87
CA GLY A 184 10.86 12.52 1.77
C GLY A 184 12.02 13.50 1.74
N TRP A 185 11.95 14.50 2.62
CA TRP A 185 12.94 15.56 2.70
C TRP A 185 13.50 15.66 4.10
N LEU A 186 14.82 15.73 4.21
CA LEU A 186 15.46 16.29 5.38
C LEU A 186 15.07 17.76 5.51
N GLU A 187 14.96 18.21 6.76
CA GLU A 187 14.63 19.60 7.08
C GLU A 187 15.70 20.55 6.50
N GLU A 188 16.96 20.21 6.73
CA GLU A 188 18.13 20.88 6.17
C GLU A 188 18.93 19.94 5.26
N GLY A 189 19.62 20.52 4.27
CA GLY A 189 20.50 19.76 3.39
C GLY A 189 21.81 19.38 4.11
N LEU A 190 22.20 18.12 4.03
CA LEU A 190 23.43 17.60 4.64
C LEU A 190 24.49 17.34 3.57
N ASP A 191 25.77 17.43 3.92
CA ASP A 191 26.80 16.86 3.07
C ASP A 191 26.74 15.32 3.09
N GLY A 192 27.30 14.68 2.05
CA GLY A 192 27.24 13.23 1.91
C GLY A 192 27.79 12.44 3.10
N THR A 193 28.86 12.90 3.75
CA THR A 193 29.47 12.18 4.88
C THR A 193 28.59 12.28 6.11
N THR A 194 28.07 13.47 6.39
CA THR A 194 27.14 13.70 7.51
C THR A 194 25.85 12.92 7.31
N PHE A 195 25.33 12.85 6.08
CA PHE A 195 24.18 12.01 5.76
C PHE A 195 24.44 10.52 6.02
N LEU A 196 25.57 9.96 5.57
CA LEU A 196 25.86 8.54 5.80
C LEU A 196 26.02 8.22 7.30
N LYS A 197 26.59 9.14 8.10
CA LYS A 197 26.64 9.00 9.56
C LYS A 197 25.25 8.99 10.17
N LEU A 198 24.38 9.92 9.77
CA LEU A 198 22.98 9.96 10.20
C LEU A 198 22.28 8.63 9.89
N VAL A 199 22.39 8.12 8.65
CA VAL A 199 21.77 6.86 8.25
C VAL A 199 22.31 5.71 9.11
N LYS A 200 23.63 5.64 9.30
CA LYS A 200 24.29 4.62 10.10
C LYS A 200 23.75 4.59 11.54
N GLU A 201 23.68 5.76 12.19
CA GLU A 201 23.22 5.89 13.57
C GLU A 201 21.70 5.63 13.72
N ARG A 202 20.88 6.20 12.83
CA ARG A 202 19.42 6.13 12.93
C ARG A 202 18.86 4.76 12.59
N MET A 203 19.56 4.00 11.75
CA MET A 203 19.17 2.67 11.31
C MET A 203 19.91 1.55 12.04
N ASP A 204 20.74 1.88 13.04
CA ASP A 204 21.61 0.92 13.75
C ASP A 204 22.43 0.05 12.77
N ALA A 205 22.93 0.67 11.71
CA ALA A 205 23.68 -0.03 10.68
C ALA A 205 25.17 -0.12 11.07
N THR A 206 25.75 -1.29 10.85
CA THR A 206 27.16 -1.53 11.18
C THR A 206 28.08 -0.92 10.12
N VAL A 207 27.73 -1.09 8.84
CA VAL A 207 28.45 -0.55 7.69
C VAL A 207 27.46 0.10 6.73
N VAL A 208 27.95 1.01 5.89
CA VAL A 208 27.17 1.58 4.79
C VAL A 208 28.01 1.46 3.52
N ARG A 209 27.56 0.66 2.57
CA ARG A 209 28.16 0.59 1.23
C ARG A 209 27.52 1.68 0.38
N HIS A 210 28.32 2.49 -0.30
CA HIS A 210 27.77 3.64 -1.01
C HIS A 210 28.48 3.93 -2.33
N THR A 211 27.76 4.60 -3.23
CA THR A 211 28.36 5.22 -4.44
C THR A 211 29.13 6.48 -4.07
N ARG A 212 29.73 7.15 -5.06
CA ARG A 212 30.34 8.46 -4.85
C ARG A 212 29.33 9.41 -4.21
N LEU A 213 29.82 10.30 -3.35
CA LEU A 213 29.01 11.27 -2.61
C LEU A 213 28.61 12.46 -3.48
N LEU A 214 27.85 12.16 -4.54
CA LEU A 214 27.25 13.12 -5.46
C LEU A 214 25.73 12.87 -5.56
N PRO A 215 24.90 13.93 -5.51
CA PRO A 215 25.26 15.34 -5.35
C PRO A 215 25.87 15.67 -3.97
N LYS A 216 26.56 16.83 -3.88
CA LYS A 216 27.29 17.23 -2.66
C LYS A 216 26.37 17.51 -1.47
N THR A 217 25.15 17.94 -1.74
CA THR A 217 24.13 18.22 -0.72
C THR A 217 22.99 17.24 -0.90
N ILE A 218 22.64 16.55 0.18
CA ILE A 218 21.56 15.56 0.25
C ILE A 218 20.43 16.17 1.07
N ARG A 219 19.26 16.31 0.46
CA ARG A 219 18.05 16.77 1.13
C ARG A 219 16.87 15.87 0.83
N LYS A 220 16.68 15.50 -0.44
CA LYS A 220 15.59 14.64 -0.88
C LYS A 220 16.06 13.19 -0.88
N VAL A 221 15.44 12.36 -0.06
CA VAL A 221 15.90 10.98 0.17
C VAL A 221 14.79 10.01 -0.17
N ALA A 222 15.09 9.10 -1.09
CA ALA A 222 14.26 7.94 -1.36
C ALA A 222 14.69 6.78 -0.44
N VAL A 223 13.75 5.92 -0.07
CA VAL A 223 13.98 4.74 0.77
C VAL A 223 13.23 3.53 0.22
N CYS A 224 13.84 2.35 0.37
CA CYS A 224 13.18 1.07 0.15
C CYS A 224 13.75 0.03 1.13
N GLY A 225 12.90 -0.48 2.02
CA GLY A 225 13.22 -1.63 2.86
C GLY A 225 13.59 -2.86 2.02
N GLY A 226 14.54 -3.64 2.50
CA GLY A 226 15.03 -4.84 1.84
C GLY A 226 15.67 -4.54 0.48
N SER A 227 15.45 -5.44 -0.48
CA SER A 227 16.06 -5.37 -1.81
C SER A 227 15.35 -4.34 -2.71
N GLY A 228 15.93 -3.13 -2.80
CA GLY A 228 15.30 -2.00 -3.50
C GLY A 228 15.91 -1.63 -4.85
N SER A 229 16.85 -2.39 -5.41
CA SER A 229 17.54 -2.00 -6.66
C SER A 229 16.59 -1.72 -7.83
N PHE A 230 15.44 -2.41 -7.87
CA PHE A 230 14.39 -2.22 -8.86
C PHE A 230 13.74 -0.81 -8.85
N LEU A 231 13.92 -0.02 -7.79
CA LEU A 231 13.37 1.34 -7.63
C LEU A 231 14.34 2.46 -7.97
N LEU A 232 15.59 2.13 -8.33
CA LEU A 232 16.62 3.15 -8.57
C LEU A 232 16.19 4.18 -9.62
N GLN A 233 15.61 3.72 -10.73
CA GLN A 233 15.19 4.63 -11.80
C GLN A 233 14.02 5.54 -11.37
N GLN A 234 13.13 5.05 -10.50
CA GLN A 234 12.06 5.86 -9.92
C GLN A 234 12.62 6.88 -8.92
N ALA A 235 13.62 6.51 -8.12
CA ALA A 235 14.31 7.44 -7.23
C ALA A 235 15.02 8.56 -8.02
N ILE A 236 15.74 8.21 -9.09
CA ILE A 236 16.37 9.16 -10.01
C ILE A 236 15.33 10.07 -10.68
N ALA A 237 14.25 9.50 -11.24
CA ALA A 237 13.19 10.26 -11.90
C ALA A 237 12.45 11.20 -10.92
N ALA A 238 12.35 10.80 -9.65
CA ALA A 238 11.82 11.64 -8.59
C ALA A 238 12.82 12.72 -8.14
N GLY A 239 14.06 12.72 -8.62
CA GLY A 239 15.11 13.66 -8.27
C GLY A 239 15.60 13.51 -6.83
N ALA A 240 15.64 12.28 -6.31
CA ALA A 240 16.26 12.01 -5.02
C ALA A 240 17.77 12.29 -5.08
N ASP A 241 18.32 12.87 -4.02
CA ASP A 241 19.76 13.09 -3.84
C ASP A 241 20.43 11.83 -3.29
N ALA A 242 19.68 11.01 -2.55
CA ALA A 242 20.13 9.73 -2.04
C ALA A 242 19.01 8.67 -2.04
N PHE A 243 19.41 7.40 -2.13
CA PHE A 243 18.52 6.25 -2.07
C PHE A 243 19.03 5.25 -1.02
N VAL A 244 18.31 5.14 0.11
CA VAL A 244 18.65 4.23 1.22
C VAL A 244 17.92 2.92 1.06
N THR A 245 18.65 1.82 0.95
CA THR A 245 18.09 0.49 0.69
C THR A 245 19.11 -0.61 0.98
N ALA A 246 18.92 -1.81 0.44
CA ALA A 246 19.83 -2.94 0.58
C ALA A 246 19.88 -3.83 -0.68
N ASP A 247 20.75 -4.85 -0.61
CA ASP A 247 20.96 -5.91 -1.59
C ASP A 247 21.36 -5.45 -3.00
N PHE A 248 22.03 -4.30 -3.11
CA PHE A 248 22.68 -3.91 -4.35
C PHE A 248 23.86 -4.85 -4.67
N LYS A 249 23.89 -5.30 -5.92
CA LYS A 249 25.00 -6.03 -6.52
C LYS A 249 26.01 -5.03 -7.08
N TYR A 250 27.25 -5.49 -7.23
CA TYR A 250 28.38 -4.67 -7.68
C TYR A 250 28.06 -3.81 -8.91
N HIS A 251 27.47 -4.39 -9.95
CA HIS A 251 27.18 -3.66 -11.18
C HIS A 251 26.03 -2.66 -11.04
N GLU A 252 25.08 -2.90 -10.14
CA GLU A 252 23.93 -2.00 -9.93
C GLU A 252 24.35 -0.67 -9.27
N PHE A 253 25.51 -0.61 -8.60
CA PHE A 253 26.05 0.65 -8.07
C PHE A 253 26.39 1.65 -9.19
N PHE A 254 26.75 1.18 -10.39
CA PHE A 254 27.08 2.05 -11.53
C PHE A 254 25.83 2.70 -12.15
N ASP A 255 24.66 2.10 -12.00
CA ASP A 255 23.40 2.55 -12.61
C ASP A 255 22.88 3.88 -12.05
N SER A 256 23.46 4.33 -10.92
CA SER A 256 23.20 5.66 -10.37
C SER A 256 23.73 6.78 -11.25
N GLU A 257 24.77 6.52 -12.06
CA GLU A 257 25.45 7.50 -12.92
C GLU A 257 25.77 8.84 -12.22
N ASP A 258 26.18 8.79 -10.96
CA ASP A 258 26.46 9.97 -10.11
C ASP A 258 25.26 10.95 -9.95
N LYS A 259 24.03 10.53 -10.32
CA LYS A 259 22.79 11.31 -10.18
C LYS A 259 22.26 11.35 -8.75
N LEU A 260 22.54 10.30 -7.97
CA LEU A 260 22.20 10.18 -6.56
C LEU A 260 23.19 9.28 -5.82
N VAL A 261 23.24 9.41 -4.49
CA VAL A 261 24.00 8.50 -3.62
C VAL A 261 23.16 7.26 -3.33
N ILE A 262 23.61 6.08 -3.76
CA ILE A 262 23.06 4.82 -3.25
C ILE A 262 23.69 4.58 -1.89
N ALA A 263 22.88 4.35 -0.85
CA ALA A 263 23.30 3.93 0.47
C ALA A 263 22.71 2.56 0.78
N ASP A 264 23.51 1.52 0.52
CA ASP A 264 23.19 0.13 0.85
C ASP A 264 23.64 -0.16 2.29
N ILE A 265 22.66 -0.29 3.19
CA ILE A 265 22.89 -0.42 4.63
C ILE A 265 22.68 -1.83 5.17
N GLY A 266 22.30 -2.77 4.30
CA GLY A 266 21.96 -4.15 4.66
C GLY A 266 20.45 -4.37 4.85
N HIS A 267 20.00 -5.56 4.44
CA HIS A 267 18.57 -5.90 4.37
C HIS A 267 17.95 -5.93 5.77
N PHE A 268 18.64 -6.58 6.70
CA PHE A 268 18.20 -6.66 8.09
C PHE A 268 18.08 -5.26 8.71
N GLU A 269 19.07 -4.40 8.48
CA GLU A 269 19.15 -3.05 9.04
C GLU A 269 17.98 -2.17 8.58
N THR A 270 17.55 -2.33 7.32
CA THR A 270 16.38 -1.60 6.80
C THR A 270 15.04 -2.08 7.36
N GLU A 271 14.94 -3.32 7.86
CA GLU A 271 13.66 -3.95 8.20
C GLU A 271 13.54 -4.39 9.67
N GLN A 272 14.61 -4.31 10.46
CA GLN A 272 14.64 -4.76 11.86
C GLN A 272 13.56 -4.11 12.74
N PHE A 273 13.13 -2.90 12.38
CA PHE A 273 12.10 -2.14 13.10
C PHE A 273 10.66 -2.57 12.74
N THR A 274 10.48 -3.42 11.73
CA THR A 274 9.16 -3.90 11.29
C THR A 274 8.41 -4.63 12.39
N SER A 275 9.14 -5.33 13.27
CA SER A 275 8.50 -6.05 14.37
C SER A 275 7.91 -5.09 15.41
N ASN A 276 8.52 -3.93 15.65
CA ASN A 276 7.95 -2.88 16.51
C ASN A 276 6.69 -2.30 15.88
N LEU A 277 6.72 -1.99 14.58
CA LEU A 277 5.54 -1.51 13.84
C LEU A 277 4.35 -2.46 13.98
N LEU A 278 4.58 -3.77 13.83
CA LEU A 278 3.53 -4.76 13.99
C LEU A 278 2.99 -4.80 15.43
N ILE A 279 3.85 -4.66 16.44
CA ILE A 279 3.41 -4.60 17.83
C ILE A 279 2.53 -3.39 18.05
N ASP A 280 2.95 -2.21 17.61
CA ASP A 280 2.20 -0.96 17.81
C ASP A 280 0.79 -1.08 17.20
N ILE A 281 0.70 -1.59 15.96
CA ILE A 281 -0.60 -1.82 15.28
C ILE A 281 -1.47 -2.83 16.03
N ILE A 282 -0.89 -3.94 16.49
CA ILE A 282 -1.67 -4.99 17.18
C ILE A 282 -2.10 -4.51 18.57
N GLN A 283 -1.26 -3.77 19.30
CA GLN A 283 -1.60 -3.21 20.60
C GLN A 283 -2.72 -2.17 20.50
N GLU A 284 -2.67 -1.31 19.49
CA GLU A 284 -3.71 -0.33 19.23
C GLU A 284 -5.07 -1.01 18.96
N LYS A 285 -5.07 -2.08 18.14
CA LYS A 285 -6.29 -2.80 17.74
C LYS A 285 -6.78 -3.79 18.82
N PHE A 286 -5.87 -4.37 19.60
CA PHE A 286 -6.13 -5.42 20.58
C PHE A 286 -5.40 -5.13 21.91
N PRO A 287 -5.84 -4.13 22.68
CA PRO A 287 -5.10 -3.64 23.87
C PRO A 287 -4.87 -4.68 24.96
N ASN A 288 -5.74 -5.68 25.06
CA ASN A 288 -5.71 -6.71 26.12
C ASN A 288 -4.94 -7.98 25.71
N PHE A 289 -4.32 -8.01 24.52
CA PHE A 289 -3.62 -9.20 24.04
C PHE A 289 -2.15 -9.19 24.49
N ALA A 290 -1.68 -10.28 25.09
CA ALA A 290 -0.28 -10.43 25.48
C ALA A 290 0.60 -10.71 24.26
N ILE A 291 1.25 -9.67 23.75
CA ILE A 291 2.16 -9.76 22.60
C ILE A 291 3.59 -9.99 23.10
N ARG A 292 4.34 -10.83 22.39
CA ARG A 292 5.76 -11.08 22.66
C ARG A 292 6.57 -10.77 21.42
N LEU A 293 7.55 -9.88 21.56
CA LEU A 293 8.57 -9.62 20.55
C LEU A 293 9.66 -10.69 20.63
N THR A 294 10.22 -11.08 19.49
CA THR A 294 11.42 -11.92 19.50
C THR A 294 12.63 -11.08 19.93
N GLU A 295 13.43 -11.61 20.85
CA GLU A 295 14.71 -11.01 21.25
C GLU A 295 15.89 -11.60 20.46
N HIS A 296 15.62 -12.63 19.64
CA HIS A 296 16.64 -13.23 18.79
C HIS A 296 16.95 -12.35 17.59
N ASN A 297 18.22 -11.95 17.45
CA ASN A 297 18.74 -11.37 16.23
C ASN A 297 18.76 -12.43 15.12
N THR A 298 18.06 -12.15 14.02
CA THR A 298 17.94 -13.06 12.87
C THR A 298 18.79 -12.63 11.67
N ASN A 299 19.71 -11.66 11.83
CA ASN A 299 20.65 -11.28 10.77
C ASN A 299 21.66 -12.41 10.52
N PRO A 300 21.68 -13.03 9.33
CA PRO A 300 22.68 -14.05 9.01
C PRO A 300 24.03 -13.45 8.61
N ILE A 301 24.09 -12.14 8.32
CA ILE A 301 25.28 -11.45 7.82
C ILE A 301 26.10 -10.94 9.01
N ASN A 302 27.40 -11.23 8.98
CA ASN A 302 28.36 -10.74 9.96
C ASN A 302 29.36 -9.82 9.25
N TYR A 303 29.62 -8.65 9.83
CA TYR A 303 30.54 -7.65 9.27
C TYR A 303 31.88 -7.68 10.02
N PHE A 304 32.98 -7.58 9.27
CA PHE A 304 34.30 -7.31 9.82
C PHE A 304 34.60 -5.83 9.59
N ILE A 305 34.84 -5.07 10.66
CA ILE A 305 34.95 -3.60 10.67
C ILE A 305 36.36 -3.20 11.07
#